data_AF-A0A840QTT6-F1
#
_entry.id   AF-A0A840QTT6-F1
#
_cell.length_a   1.000
_cell.length_b   1.000
_cell.length_c   1.000
_cell.angle_alpha   90.00
_cell.angle_beta   90.00
_cell.angle_gamma   90.00
#
_symmetry.space_group_name_H-M   'P 1'
#
loop_
_entity.id
_entity.type
_entity.pdbx_description
1 polymer ?
#
loop_
_entity_poly.entity_id
_entity_poly.type
_entity_poly.pdbx_seq_one_letter_code
_entity_poly.pdbx_strand_id
1 'polypeptide(L)' 'MFRKRSIRKREDEQLLDFIDMYKQQVDQASILLENSLDASDEWIYRKKLTEAKYLFLLKEARLRGTSVQQRKRSSK' A
#
# COMPACT_ATOMS: atom_id res chain seq x y z
N MET A 1 -8.69 25.90 -11.15
CA MET A 1 -9.30 24.87 -10.28
C MET A 1 -9.23 23.45 -10.84
N PHE A 2 -9.43 23.22 -12.15
CA PHE A 2 -9.48 21.86 -12.73
C PHE A 2 -8.16 21.05 -12.68
N ARG A 3 -7.00 21.69 -12.91
CA ARG A 3 -5.67 21.04 -12.80
C ARG A 3 -5.42 20.45 -11.40
N LYS A 4 -5.74 21.20 -10.34
CA LYS A 4 -5.52 20.75 -8.94
C LYS A 4 -6.38 19.53 -8.59
N ARG A 5 -7.60 19.46 -9.12
CA ARG A 5 -8.49 18.29 -8.92
C ARG A 5 -7.97 17.05 -9.66
N SER A 6 -7.46 17.24 -10.87
CA SER A 6 -6.83 16.16 -11.66
C SER A 6 -5.55 15.63 -11.01
N ILE A 7 -4.70 16.52 -10.46
CA ILE A 7 -3.49 16.11 -9.74
C ILE A 7 -3.82 15.27 -8.51
N ARG A 8 -4.76 15.75 -7.66
CA ARG A 8 -5.20 14.99 -6.47
C ARG A 8 -5.71 13.60 -6.82
N LYS A 9 -6.56 13.52 -7.86
CA LYS A 9 -7.09 12.24 -8.33
C LYS A 9 -5.96 11.26 -8.72
N ARG A 10 -4.97 11.74 -9.48
CA ARG A 10 -3.81 10.93 -9.89
C ARG A 10 -2.96 10.49 -8.69
N GLU A 11 -2.73 11.38 -7.73
CA GLU A 11 -1.98 11.06 -6.51
C GLU A 11 -2.73 10.04 -5.64
N ASP A 12 -4.06 10.14 -5.57
CA ASP A 12 -4.89 9.16 -4.86
C ASP A 12 -4.89 7.79 -5.57
N GLU A 13 -4.90 7.77 -6.90
CA GLU A 13 -4.71 6.53 -7.67
C GLU A 13 -3.35 5.89 -7.41
N GLN A 14 -2.27 6.70 -7.44
CA GLN A 14 -0.92 6.23 -7.11
C GLN A 14 -0.82 5.70 -5.67
N LEU A 15 -1.46 6.38 -4.72
CA LEU A 15 -1.51 5.91 -3.33
C LEU A 15 -2.16 4.52 -3.23
N LEU A 16 -3.28 4.31 -3.92
CA LEU A 16 -3.95 3.02 -3.93
C LEU A 16 -3.10 1.93 -4.61
N ASP A 17 -2.43 2.26 -5.72
CA ASP A 17 -1.52 1.31 -6.39
C ASP A 17 -0.35 0.90 -5.49
N PHE A 18 0.22 1.84 -4.72
CA PHE A 18 1.25 1.51 -3.73
C PHE A 18 0.72 0.65 -2.59
N ILE A 19 -0.50 0.90 -2.11
CA ILE A 19 -1.13 0.08 -1.07
C ILE A 19 -1.27 -1.37 -1.57
N ASP A 20 -1.75 -1.57 -2.79
CA ASP A 20 -1.91 -2.91 -3.39
C ASP A 20 -0.55 -3.61 -3.55
N MET A 21 0.46 -2.89 -4.05
CA MET A 21 1.83 -3.42 -4.18
C MET A 21 2.41 -3.84 -2.83
N TYR A 22 2.35 -2.98 -1.81
CA TYR A 22 2.91 -3.29 -0.50
C TYR A 22 2.13 -4.40 0.21
N LYS A 23 0.81 -4.49 0.01
CA LYS A 23 0.01 -5.62 0.49
C LYS A 23 0.56 -6.94 -0.06
N GLN A 24 0.77 -7.03 -1.38
CA GLN A 24 1.33 -8.23 -2.00
C GLN A 24 2.71 -8.58 -1.44
N GLN A 25 3.57 -7.58 -1.20
CA GLN A 25 4.89 -7.81 -0.62
C GLN A 25 4.82 -8.30 0.82
N VAL A 26 3.91 -7.77 1.65
CA VAL A 26 3.70 -8.24 3.03
C VAL A 26 3.17 -9.67 3.02
N ASP A 27 2.21 -9.99 2.15
CA ASP A 27 1.64 -11.33 2.03
C ASP A 27 2.72 -12.34 1.60
N GLN A 28 3.51 -12.02 0.58
CA GLN A 28 4.62 -12.85 0.12
C GLN A 28 5.70 -13.04 1.20
N ALA A 29 6.11 -11.96 1.87
CA ALA A 29 7.11 -12.04 2.93
C ALA A 29 6.62 -12.87 4.13
N SER A 30 5.33 -12.86 4.42
CA SER A 30 4.73 -13.67 5.48
C SER A 30 4.75 -15.15 5.11
N ILE A 31 4.34 -15.51 3.90
CA ILE A 31 4.38 -16.89 3.40
C ILE A 31 5.82 -17.42 3.39
N LEU A 32 6.79 -16.63 2.93
CA LEU A 32 8.19 -17.04 2.90
C LEU A 32 8.76 -17.26 4.30
N LEU A 33 8.42 -16.39 5.26
CA LEU A 33 8.89 -16.53 6.65
C LEU A 33 8.29 -17.75 7.34
N GLU A 34 7.00 -18.03 7.11
CA GLU A 34 6.32 -19.21 7.68
C GLU A 34 6.90 -20.54 7.17
N ASN A 35 7.40 -20.56 5.93
CA ASN A 35 7.96 -21.75 5.30
C ASN A 35 9.51 -21.82 5.34
N SER A 36 10.18 -20.78 5.84
CA SER A 36 11.64 -20.70 5.90
C SER A 36 12.16 -21.10 7.28
N LEU A 37 13.11 -22.03 7.32
CA LEU A 37 13.89 -22.37 8.52
C LEU A 37 15.00 -21.35 8.82
N ASP A 38 15.24 -20.39 7.93
CA ASP A 38 16.34 -19.42 8.01
C ASP A 38 15.79 -17.98 8.10
N ALA A 39 15.26 -17.66 9.29
CA ALA A 39 14.78 -16.32 9.63
C ALA A 39 15.93 -15.47 10.18
N SER A 40 16.87 -15.07 9.31
CA SER A 40 17.90 -14.12 9.72
C SER A 40 17.28 -12.77 10.14
N ASP A 41 17.93 -12.06 11.07
CA ASP A 41 17.44 -10.77 11.60
C ASP A 41 17.19 -9.73 10.51
N GLU A 42 17.99 -9.73 9.45
CA GLU A 42 17.83 -8.82 8.30
C GLU A 42 16.51 -9.07 7.55
N TRP A 43 16.13 -10.34 7.39
CA TRP A 43 14.86 -10.70 6.75
C TRP A 43 13.66 -10.30 7.62
N ILE A 44 13.75 -10.50 8.93
CA ILE A 44 12.72 -10.06 9.89
C ILE A 44 12.59 -8.53 9.86
N TYR A 45 13.71 -7.81 9.84
CA TYR A 45 13.73 -6.35 9.74
C TYR A 45 13.06 -5.87 8.46
N ARG A 46 13.40 -6.45 7.31
CA ARG A 46 12.79 -6.10 6.01
C ARG A 46 11.28 -6.34 5.97
N LYS A 47 10.80 -7.44 6.58
CA LYS A 47 9.36 -7.72 6.71
C LYS A 47 8.67 -6.62 7.50
N LYS A 48 9.18 -6.31 8.71
CA LYS A 48 8.64 -5.25 9.57
C LYS A 48 8.64 -3.88 8.89
N LEU A 49 9.71 -3.56 8.16
CA LEU A 49 9.81 -2.29 7.43
C LEU A 49 8.75 -2.20 6.32
N THR A 50 8.52 -3.29 5.59
CA THR A 50 7.50 -3.36 4.54
C THR A 50 6.09 -3.24 5.13
N GLU A 51 5.83 -3.91 6.26
CA GLU A 51 4.57 -3.78 7.00
C GLU A 51 4.32 -2.35 7.49
N ALA A 52 5.34 -1.69 8.04
CA ALA A 52 5.23 -0.31 8.49
C ALA A 52 4.86 0.65 7.34
N LYS A 53 5.47 0.47 6.16
CA LYS A 53 5.12 1.23 4.94
C LYS A 53 3.67 0.99 4.53
N TYR A 54 3.23 -0.26 4.49
CA TYR A 54 1.85 -0.61 4.17
C TYR A 54 0.84 0.05 5.12
N LEU A 55 1.05 -0.07 6.44
CA LEU A 55 0.19 0.52 7.45
C LEU A 55 0.16 2.05 7.39
N PHE A 56 1.30 2.68 7.10
CA PHE A 56 1.38 4.12 6.89
C PHE A 56 0.51 4.58 5.72
N LEU A 57 0.59 3.89 4.57
CA LEU A 57 -0.21 4.23 3.40
C LEU A 57 -1.71 3.99 3.62
N LEU A 58 -2.08 2.94 4.34
CA LEU A 58 -3.49 2.72 4.74
C LEU A 58 -4.02 3.86 5.62
N LYS A 59 -3.20 4.33 6.58
CA LYS A 59 -3.54 5.48 7.41
C LYS A 59 -3.74 6.73 6.56
N GLU A 60 -2.86 6.97 5.61
CA GLU A 60 -2.96 8.11 4.68
C GLU A 60 -4.23 8.03 3.81
N ALA A 61 -4.56 6.85 3.26
CA ALA A 61 -5.77 6.66 2.48
C ALA A 61 -7.04 6.95 3.31
N ARG A 62 -7.05 6.52 4.58
CA ARG A 62 -8.14 6.84 5.52
C ARG A 62 -8.26 8.34 5.78
N LEU A 63 -7.14 9.04 6.00
CA LEU A 63 -7.14 10.49 6.23
C LEU A 63 -7.65 11.28 5.00
N ARG A 64 -7.29 10.82 3.80
CA ARG A 64 -7.77 11.42 2.54
C ARG A 64 -9.22 11.03 2.20
N GLY A 65 -9.77 10.03 2.89
CA GLY A 65 -11.06 9.44 2.56
C GLY A 65 -11.08 8.78 1.19
N THR A 66 -9.93 8.35 0.66
CA THR A 66 -9.85 7.67 -0.64
C THR A 66 -10.01 6.17 -0.47
N SER A 67 -10.72 5.54 -1.40
CA SER A 67 -10.95 4.09 -1.38
C SER A 67 -11.08 3.53 -2.80
N VAL A 68 -10.94 2.21 -2.90
CA VAL A 68 -11.11 1.48 -4.17
C VAL A 68 -12.50 1.72 -4.78
N GLN A 69 -13.54 1.93 -3.96
CA GLN A 69 -14.88 2.28 -4.46
C GLN A 69 -14.91 3.68 -5.13
N GLN A 70 -14.10 4.64 -4.68
CA GLN A 70 -14.02 5.96 -5.29
C GLN A 70 -13.26 5.92 -6.64
N ARG A 71 -12.26 5.05 -6.79
CA ARG A 71 -11.55 4.80 -8.06
C ARG A 71 -12.55 4.46 -9.18
N LYS A 72 -13.50 3.55 -8.91
CA LYS A 72 -14.52 3.09 -9.88
C LYS A 72 -15.53 4.17 -10.31
N ARG A 73 -15.82 5.15 -9.45
CA ARG A 73 -16.81 6.22 -9.75
C ARG A 73 -16.28 7.29 -10.71
N SER A 74 -14.98 7.37 -10.90
CA SER A 74 -14.35 8.41 -11.72
C SER A 74 -13.95 7.94 -13.13
N SER A 75 -14.23 6.68 -13.45
CA SER A 75 -14.03 6.04 -14.76
C SER A 75 -15.36 5.82 -15.52
N LYS A 76 -16.48 6.31 -14.97
CA LYS A 76 -17.75 6.54 -15.65
C LYS A 76 -17.86 8.05 -15.92
#